data_AF-A0A949HWM9-F1
#
_entry.id   AF-A0A949HWM9-F1
#
_cell.length_a   1.000
_cell.length_b   1.000
_cell.length_c   1.000
_cell.angle_alpha   90.00
_cell.angle_beta   90.00
_cell.angle_gamma   90.00
#
_symmetry.space_group_name_H-M   'P 1'
#
loop_
_entity.id
_entity.type
_entity.pdbx_description
1 polymer ?
#
loop_
_entity_poly.entity_id
_entity_poly.type
_entity_poly.pdbx_seq_one_letter_code
_entity_poly.pdbx_strand_id
1 'polypeptide(L)'
;MNRQNPRQIALRVLGRRRGGAGFTENLLERSLAKAKLQPPDRGLCQELAYGVIRWQATLDWLIARKIHGREPKAALQNLLRLGLYQIFWLDKVPAHAAVHETVELAKRGGLGPQA
;
A
#
# COMPACT_ATOMS: atom_id res chain seq x y z
N MET A 1 21.00 -9.11 4.88
CA MET A 1 20.65 -8.00 3.96
C MET A 1 19.18 -7.67 4.14
N ASN A 2 18.83 -6.51 4.68
CA ASN A 2 17.44 -6.14 4.99
C ASN A 2 16.67 -5.89 3.67
N ARG A 3 16.06 -6.94 3.11
CA ARG A 3 15.32 -6.88 1.83
C ARG A 3 14.15 -5.93 2.03
N GLN A 4 14.20 -4.77 1.38
CA GLN A 4 13.12 -3.79 1.51
C GLN A 4 11.85 -4.36 0.88
N ASN A 5 10.72 -4.26 1.58
CA ASN A 5 9.46 -4.77 1.09
C ASN A 5 8.83 -3.75 0.12
N PRO A 6 8.56 -4.11 -1.15
CA PRO A 6 7.97 -3.19 -2.12
C PRO A 6 6.62 -2.63 -1.67
N ARG A 7 5.82 -3.42 -0.93
CA ARG A 7 4.54 -3.00 -0.36
C ARG A 7 4.72 -1.89 0.67
N GLN A 8 5.77 -1.97 1.50
CA GLN A 8 6.08 -0.94 2.50
C GLN A 8 6.49 0.37 1.84
N ILE A 9 7.24 0.31 0.74
CA ILE A 9 7.64 1.50 -0.03
C ILE A 9 6.41 2.13 -0.69
N ALA A 10 5.55 1.34 -1.33
CA ALA A 10 4.29 1.82 -1.91
C ALA A 10 3.42 2.51 -0.85
N LEU A 11 3.24 1.89 0.33
CA LEU A 11 2.48 2.48 1.44
C LEU A 11 3.04 3.85 1.88
N ARG A 12 4.37 3.99 1.95
CA ARG A 12 5.03 5.26 2.28
C ARG A 12 4.78 6.33 1.22
N VAL A 13 4.84 5.97 -0.06
CA VAL A 13 4.54 6.88 -1.17
C VAL A 13 3.09 7.38 -1.09
N LEU A 14 2.13 6.46 -0.88
CA LEU A 14 0.71 6.79 -0.72
C LEU A 14 0.46 7.73 0.48
N GLY A 15 1.18 7.54 1.58
CA GLY A 15 1.14 8.43 2.73
C GLY A 15 1.64 9.85 2.42
N ARG A 16 2.79 9.97 1.73
CA ARG A 16 3.39 11.27 1.39
C ARG A 16 2.55 12.08 0.40
N ARG A 17 1.92 11.41 -0.58
CA ARG A 17 1.02 12.08 -1.54
C ARG A 17 -0.12 12.81 -0.81
N ARG A 18 -0.72 12.18 0.21
CA ARG A 18 -1.80 12.79 1.00
C ARG A 18 -1.34 14.05 1.73
N GLY A 19 -0.07 14.14 2.11
CA GLY A 19 0.53 15.31 2.77
C GLY A 19 0.96 16.43 1.81
N GLY A 20 0.63 16.35 0.51
CA GLY A 20 0.96 17.41 -0.46
C GLY A 20 2.41 17.41 -0.94
N ALA A 21 3.17 16.32 -0.73
CA ALA A 21 4.61 16.26 -1.01
C ALA A 21 4.99 16.20 -2.52
N GLY A 22 4.07 16.52 -3.43
CA GLY A 22 4.28 16.55 -4.88
C GLY A 22 3.60 15.40 -5.65
N PHE A 23 3.87 15.36 -6.96
CA PHE A 23 3.34 14.34 -7.87
C PHE A 23 3.81 12.94 -7.49
N THR A 24 2.91 11.96 -7.65
CA THR A 24 3.18 10.54 -7.35
C THR A 24 4.43 10.02 -8.05
N GLU A 25 4.58 10.34 -9.34
CA GLU A 25 5.72 9.95 -10.18
C GLU A 25 7.04 10.30 -9.47
N ASN A 26 7.20 11.58 -9.12
CA ASN A 26 8.39 12.10 -8.46
C ASN A 26 8.63 11.46 -7.08
N LEU A 27 7.56 11.23 -6.30
CA LEU A 27 7.67 10.58 -4.99
C LEU A 27 8.13 9.13 -5.11
N LEU A 28 7.65 8.44 -6.15
CA LEU A 28 7.93 7.04 -6.40
C LEU A 28 9.34 6.84 -6.96
N GLU A 29 9.75 7.64 -7.94
CA GLU A 29 11.12 7.67 -8.45
C GLU A 29 12.14 7.91 -7.33
N ARG A 30 11.93 8.95 -6.50
CA ARG A 30 12.81 9.24 -5.36
C ARG A 30 12.87 8.09 -4.35
N SER A 31 11.75 7.40 -4.15
CA SER A 31 11.67 6.26 -3.22
C SER A 31 12.37 5.03 -3.78
N LEU A 32 12.22 4.74 -5.07
CA LEU A 32 12.87 3.62 -5.76
C LEU A 32 14.37 3.84 -6.00
N ALA A 33 14.80 5.07 -6.24
CA ALA A 33 16.21 5.42 -6.38
C ALA A 33 16.99 5.14 -5.08
N LYS A 34 16.36 5.37 -3.92
CA LYS A 34 16.93 5.10 -2.59
C LYS A 34 16.78 3.64 -2.16
N ALA A 35 15.83 2.92 -2.74
CA ALA A 35 15.54 1.55 -2.35
C ALA A 35 16.44 0.56 -3.09
N LYS A 36 17.09 -0.34 -2.32
CA LYS A 36 17.83 -1.48 -2.86
C LYS A 36 16.86 -2.64 -3.16
N LEU A 37 16.01 -2.44 -4.17
CA LEU A 37 15.06 -3.44 -4.67
C LEU A 37 15.59 -4.13 -5.92
N GLN A 38 15.30 -5.42 -6.05
CA GLN A 38 15.51 -6.15 -7.31
C GLN A 38 14.49 -5.69 -8.37
N PRO A 39 14.77 -5.86 -9.68
CA PRO A 39 13.86 -5.40 -10.73
C PRO A 39 12.40 -5.87 -10.59
N PRO A 40 12.11 -7.15 -10.24
CA PRO A 40 10.72 -7.58 -10.02
C PRO A 40 10.04 -6.86 -8.86
N ASP A 41 10.77 -6.60 -7.77
CA ASP A 41 10.24 -5.90 -6.60
C ASP A 41 9.99 -4.42 -6.91
N ARG A 42 10.79 -3.81 -7.81
CA ARG A 42 10.54 -2.43 -8.30
C ARG A 42 9.24 -2.35 -9.10
N GLY A 43 9.04 -3.28 -10.03
CA GLY A 43 7.80 -3.36 -10.82
C GLY A 43 6.58 -3.55 -9.92
N LEU A 44 6.66 -4.44 -8.93
CA LEU A 44 5.58 -4.62 -7.96
C LEU A 44 5.29 -3.34 -7.17
N CYS A 45 6.32 -2.60 -6.73
CA CYS A 45 6.14 -1.34 -6.02
C CYS A 45 5.42 -0.28 -6.86
N GLN A 46 5.78 -0.15 -8.15
CA GLN A 46 5.12 0.74 -9.10
C GLN A 46 3.65 0.37 -9.29
N GLU A 47 3.41 -0.90 -9.59
CA GLU A 47 2.07 -1.41 -9.86
C GLU A 47 1.15 -1.20 -8.65
N LEU A 48 1.64 -1.47 -7.44
CA LEU A 48 0.88 -1.22 -6.21
C LEU A 48 0.54 0.26 -6.02
N ALA A 49 1.52 1.16 -6.18
CA ALA A 49 1.31 2.57 -5.93
C ALA A 49 0.36 3.20 -6.96
N TYR A 50 0.62 2.97 -8.25
CA TYR A 50 -0.22 3.48 -9.33
C TYR A 50 -1.59 2.82 -9.34
N GLY A 51 -1.65 1.51 -9.11
CA GLY A 51 -2.88 0.75 -9.03
C GLY A 51 -3.83 1.25 -7.94
N VAL A 52 -3.31 1.45 -6.72
CA VAL A 52 -4.10 2.00 -5.61
C VAL A 52 -4.61 3.41 -5.94
N ILE A 53 -3.82 4.24 -6.61
CA ILE A 53 -4.25 5.60 -6.99
C ILE A 53 -5.32 5.54 -8.09
N ARG A 54 -5.13 4.68 -9.09
CA ARG A 54 -6.06 4.48 -10.21
C ARG A 54 -7.43 4.02 -9.71
N TRP A 55 -7.44 3.09 -8.76
CA TRP A 55 -8.66 2.46 -8.24
C TRP A 55 -9.10 3.02 -6.87
N GLN A 56 -8.58 4.19 -6.46
CA GLN A 56 -8.75 4.69 -5.11
C GLN A 56 -10.23 4.81 -4.70
N ALA A 57 -11.08 5.35 -5.59
CA ALA A 57 -12.51 5.51 -5.33
C ALA A 57 -13.23 4.17 -5.12
N THR A 58 -12.92 3.16 -5.95
CA THR A 58 -13.48 1.82 -5.82
C THR A 58 -13.01 1.13 -4.54
N LEU A 59 -11.72 1.24 -4.22
CA LEU A 59 -11.16 0.72 -2.99
C LEU A 59 -11.78 1.38 -1.76
N ASP A 60 -11.97 2.70 -1.79
CA ASP A 60 -12.63 3.45 -0.72
C ASP A 60 -14.07 3.01 -0.52
N TRP A 61 -14.81 2.82 -1.61
CA TRP A 61 -16.18 2.30 -1.56
C TRP A 61 -16.24 0.90 -0.96
N LEU A 62 -15.33 0.00 -1.34
CA LEU A 62 -15.24 -1.35 -0.78
C LEU A 62 -14.94 -1.34 0.72
N ILE A 63 -14.02 -0.47 1.15
CA ILE A 63 -13.65 -0.31 2.57
C ILE A 63 -14.85 0.23 3.35
N ALA A 64 -15.52 1.27 2.85
CA ALA A 64 -16.68 1.89 3.49
C ALA A 64 -17.80 0.88 3.82
N ARG A 65 -18.03 -0.09 2.92
CA ARG A 65 -19.03 -1.16 3.12
C ARG A 65 -18.70 -2.14 4.25
N LYS A 66 -17.45 -2.19 4.70
CA LYS A 66 -16.97 -3.15 5.71
C LYS A 66 -16.66 -2.51 7.07
N ILE A 67 -16.36 -1.21 7.10
CA ILE A 67 -16.01 -0.51 8.33
C ILE A 67 -17.22 0.01 9.11
N HIS A 68 -18.45 -0.14 8.60
CA HIS A 68 -19.72 0.22 9.27
C HIS A 68 -19.70 1.63 9.89
N GLY A 69 -19.20 2.63 9.13
CA GLY A 69 -19.13 4.03 9.57
C GLY A 69 -17.93 4.37 10.46
N ARG A 70 -17.02 3.43 10.76
CA ARG A 70 -15.76 3.74 11.45
C ARG A 70 -14.82 4.47 10.50
N GLU A 71 -14.16 5.52 10.99
CA GLU A 71 -13.13 6.23 10.23
C GLU A 71 -11.73 5.75 10.59
N PRO A 72 -11.05 4.97 9.74
CA PRO A 72 -9.69 4.53 10.02
C PRO A 72 -8.70 5.70 9.95
N LYS A 73 -7.65 5.67 10.79
CA LYS A 73 -6.48 6.55 10.64
C LYS A 73 -5.99 6.50 9.18
N ALA A 74 -5.51 7.63 8.66
CA ALA A 74 -5.08 7.77 7.26
C ALA A 74 -4.12 6.66 6.78
N ALA A 75 -3.17 6.28 7.63
CA ALA A 75 -2.21 5.21 7.35
C ALA A 75 -2.88 3.83 7.22
N LEU A 76 -3.85 3.54 8.10
CA LEU A 76 -4.63 2.30 8.04
C LEU A 76 -5.50 2.26 6.78
N GLN A 77 -6.13 3.38 6.39
CA GLN A 77 -6.90 3.45 5.16
C GLN A 77 -6.03 3.13 3.92
N ASN A 78 -4.82 3.69 3.83
CA ASN A 78 -3.90 3.38 2.74
C ASN A 78 -3.46 1.91 2.75
N LEU A 79 -3.26 1.32 3.94
CA LEU A 79 -2.92 -0.09 4.06
C LEU A 79 -4.06 -1.00 3.60
N LEU A 80 -5.31 -0.67 3.96
CA LEU A 80 -6.50 -1.39 3.50
C LEU A 80 -6.65 -1.30 1.97
N ARG A 81 -6.45 -0.10 1.39
CA ARG A 81 -6.45 0.09 -0.07
C ARG A 81 -5.40 -0.80 -0.74
N LEU A 82 -4.18 -0.84 -0.19
CA LEU A 82 -3.08 -1.67 -0.70
C LEU A 82 -3.40 -3.17 -0.63
N GLY A 83 -3.99 -3.63 0.48
CA GLY A 83 -4.39 -5.03 0.66
C GLY A 83 -5.49 -5.45 -0.30
N LEU A 84 -6.54 -4.65 -0.42
CA LEU A 84 -7.64 -4.91 -1.35
C LEU A 84 -7.19 -4.86 -2.81
N TYR A 85 -6.31 -3.91 -3.17
CA TYR A 85 -5.79 -3.83 -4.54
C TYR A 85 -5.08 -5.12 -4.95
N GLN A 86 -4.26 -5.68 -4.06
CA GLN A 86 -3.58 -6.95 -4.31
C GLN A 86 -4.57 -8.11 -4.53
N ILE A 87 -5.64 -8.18 -3.73
CA ILE A 87 -6.61 -9.28 -3.82
C ILE A 87 -7.41 -9.22 -5.13
N PHE A 88 -7.81 -8.02 -5.55
CA PHE A 88 -8.76 -7.86 -6.65
C PHE A 88 -8.11 -7.58 -8.02
N TRP A 89 -6.87 -7.09 -8.06
CA TRP A 89 -6.22 -6.67 -9.32
C TRP A 89 -4.84 -7.30 -9.58
N LEU A 90 -4.26 -8.06 -8.64
CA LEU A 90 -2.98 -8.73 -8.88
C LEU A 90 -3.14 -10.25 -8.99
N ASP A 91 -3.36 -10.75 -10.20
CA ASP A 91 -3.58 -12.17 -10.48
C ASP A 91 -2.42 -13.08 -10.03
N LYS A 92 -1.20 -12.53 -9.99
CA LYS A 92 0.01 -13.26 -9.58
C LYS A 92 0.19 -13.32 -8.06
N VAL A 93 -0.61 -12.60 -7.28
CA VAL A 93 -0.50 -12.54 -5.82
C VAL A 93 -1.67 -13.34 -5.22
N PRO A 94 -1.41 -14.52 -4.62
CA PRO A 94 -2.45 -15.28 -3.93
C PRO A 94 -3.12 -14.46 -2.83
N ALA A 95 -4.44 -14.57 -2.69
CA ALA A 95 -5.20 -13.80 -1.71
C ALA A 95 -4.68 -13.96 -0.26
N HIS A 96 -4.30 -15.18 0.14
CA HIS A 96 -3.75 -15.43 1.48
C HIS A 96 -2.42 -14.68 1.70
N ALA A 97 -1.57 -14.58 0.68
CA ALA A 97 -0.30 -13.86 0.75
C ALA A 97 -0.52 -12.35 0.83
N ALA A 98 -1.47 -11.82 0.04
CA ALA A 98 -1.88 -10.41 0.12
C ALA A 98 -2.37 -10.04 1.52
N VAL A 99 -3.23 -10.88 2.12
CA VAL A 99 -3.75 -10.67 3.48
C VAL A 99 -2.61 -10.75 4.51
N HIS A 100 -1.81 -11.82 4.47
CA HIS A 100 -0.71 -12.03 5.42
C HIS A 100 0.25 -10.85 5.43
N GLU A 101 0.73 -10.43 4.26
CA GLU A 101 1.66 -9.31 4.12
C GLU A 101 1.04 -7.98 4.59
N THR A 102 -0.24 -7.75 4.29
CA THR A 102 -0.94 -6.53 4.74
C THR A 102 -1.07 -6.50 6.26
N VAL A 103 -1.37 -7.64 6.91
CA VAL A 103 -1.43 -7.77 8.37
C VAL A 103 -0.04 -7.56 9.00
N GLU A 104 1.01 -8.15 8.42
CA GLU A 104 2.38 -7.98 8.91
C GLU A 104 2.85 -6.52 8.80
N LEU A 105 2.46 -5.81 7.72
CA LEU A 105 2.71 -4.37 7.60
C LEU A 105 1.94 -3.55 8.65
N ALA A 106 0.70 -3.91 8.96
CA ALA A 106 -0.06 -3.28 10.04
C ALA A 106 0.63 -3.42 11.39
N LYS A 107 1.10 -4.62 11.74
CA LYS A 107 1.83 -4.88 12.99
C LYS A 107 3.10 -4.03 13.07
N ARG A 108 3.93 -4.07 12.02
CA ARG A 108 5.19 -3.31 11.96
C ARG A 108 4.98 -1.80 11.98
N GLY A 109 3.85 -1.33 11.47
CA GLY A 109 3.49 0.09 11.42
C GLY A 109 2.77 0.62 12.65
N GLY A 110 2.52 -0.20 13.68
CA GLY A 110 1.73 0.22 14.84
C GLY A 110 0.27 0.56 14.46
N LEU A 111 -0.34 -0.24 13.58
CA LEU A 111 -1.73 -0.07 13.13
C LEU A 111 -2.64 -1.22 13.62
N GLY A 112 -2.12 -2.08 14.49
CA GLY A 112 -2.88 -3.15 15.13
C GLY A 112 -3.66 -2.65 16.36
N PRO A 113 -4.53 -3.49 16.95
CA PRO A 113 -5.36 -3.14 18.11
C PRO A 113 -4.60 -2.75 19.39
N GLN A 114 -3.27 -2.77 19.38
CA GLN A 114 -2.40 -2.39 20.51
C GLN A 114 -1.64 -1.06 20.25
N ALA A 115 -2.17 -0.15 19.41
CA ALA A 115 -1.49 1.10 19.03
C ALA A 115 -2.42 2.33 18.94
#